data_AF-A0A524GNY0-F1
#
_entry.id   AF-A0A524GNY0-F1
#
_cell.length_a   1.000
_cell.length_b   1.000
_cell.length_c   1.000
_cell.angle_alpha   90.00
_cell.angle_beta   90.00
_cell.angle_gamma   90.00
#
_symmetry.space_group_name_H-M   'P 1'
#
loop_
_entity.id
_entity.type
_entity.pdbx_description
1 polymer ?
#
loop_
_entity_poly.entity_id
_entity_poly.type
_entity_poly.pdbx_seq_one_letter_code
_entity_poly.pdbx_strand_id
1 'polypeptide(L)'
;MQHALRVAVQGLFGTLLCAWVLASPVEPVRGACSARAVDLEKPAYMVVDAVVRGDRLFLPDYTSGLREVDLRTGKDLRSVLPIGTEKGQVTGPQHLGCGPERCLIFGDRYFWVYYDTSWRFLLEYPGMRSSPSGQPLVFGDRTVLYGIARPDASVGGTPYLFIQYDDGEIVPLQEYPASMPMPDTIKRIHFQGITSGGLAALPDGGWVFVDPRSYSVFVFDEHDRLKKVWRGTNPKFRPPNWDAYTPVHDPSGLREYARWELAQSLVKRPVILGDDLVGVVIGLPDVPLRQRHELDLYHLSGEPVAVGLPLPGVVAGRLIAADADNDRLILVGQETWEPSSKTIVWQVDVSNAEVPR
;
A
#
# COMPACT_ATOMS: atom_id res chain seq x y z
N MET A 1 -51.89 48.89 15.84
CA MET A 1 -51.09 50.08 16.21
C MET A 1 -49.72 49.62 16.68
N GLN A 2 -48.66 50.12 16.02
CA GLN A 2 -47.27 50.29 16.50
C GLN A 2 -46.48 49.00 16.83
N HIS A 3 -45.56 48.49 16.01
CA HIS A 3 -44.24 48.98 15.55
C HIS A 3 -43.17 49.23 16.65
N ALA A 4 -41.99 48.65 16.35
CA ALA A 4 -40.61 48.99 16.71
C ALA A 4 -40.00 48.38 17.99
N LEU A 5 -38.69 48.05 18.13
CA LEU A 5 -37.50 47.72 17.30
C LEU A 5 -36.29 47.86 18.26
N ARG A 6 -35.32 46.91 18.27
CA ARG A 6 -33.87 46.97 18.68
C ARG A 6 -33.46 45.61 19.30
N VAL A 7 -32.72 44.72 18.64
CA VAL A 7 -31.27 44.66 18.30
C VAL A 7 -30.32 44.59 19.52
N ALA A 8 -29.70 43.40 19.71
CA ALA A 8 -28.31 43.12 20.13
C ALA A 8 -28.18 41.57 20.27
N VAL A 9 -27.69 40.81 19.29
CA VAL A 9 -26.27 40.48 19.00
C VAL A 9 -25.45 40.12 20.24
N GLN A 10 -25.41 38.83 20.59
CA GLN A 10 -24.23 38.13 21.13
C GLN A 10 -24.53 36.63 21.26
N GLY A 11 -23.76 35.80 20.56
CA GLY A 11 -23.88 34.34 20.55
C GLY A 11 -22.89 33.71 19.57
N LEU A 12 -21.60 34.04 19.73
CA LEU A 12 -20.46 33.39 19.09
C LEU A 12 -20.13 32.07 19.81
N PHE A 13 -19.34 31.23 19.12
CA PHE A 13 -18.80 29.90 19.47
C PHE A 13 -19.70 28.75 18.99
N GLY A 14 -19.35 27.99 17.94
CA GLY A 14 -18.11 27.87 17.18
C GLY A 14 -18.21 26.59 16.36
N THR A 15 -18.90 26.64 15.23
CA THR A 15 -18.93 25.56 14.24
C THR A 15 -17.62 25.57 13.47
N LEU A 16 -16.79 24.56 13.69
CA LEU A 16 -15.59 24.29 12.88
C LEU A 16 -16.03 23.92 11.46
N LEU A 17 -15.97 24.91 10.57
CA LEU A 17 -15.94 24.72 9.13
C LEU A 17 -14.64 24.01 8.75
N CYS A 18 -14.69 22.71 8.43
CA CYS A 18 -13.71 22.13 7.54
C CYS A 18 -13.96 22.73 6.15
N ALA A 19 -13.17 23.72 5.77
CA ALA A 19 -13.15 24.25 4.43
C ALA A 19 -12.64 23.16 3.47
N TRP A 20 -13.56 22.51 2.76
CA TRP A 20 -13.25 21.65 1.63
C TRP A 20 -12.84 22.55 0.47
N VAL A 21 -11.54 22.63 0.20
CA VAL A 21 -11.05 23.21 -1.05
C VAL A 21 -11.41 22.22 -2.14
N LEU A 22 -12.39 22.59 -2.97
CA LEU A 22 -12.70 21.89 -4.21
C LEU A 22 -11.50 22.10 -5.15
N ALA A 23 -10.61 21.12 -5.23
CA ALA A 23 -9.57 21.09 -6.25
C ALA A 23 -10.25 21.09 -7.63
N SER A 24 -9.89 22.03 -8.50
CA SER A 24 -10.36 22.06 -9.87
C SER A 24 -9.93 20.79 -10.61
N PRO A 25 -10.75 20.25 -11.53
CA PRO A 25 -10.36 19.09 -12.32
C PRO A 25 -9.13 19.44 -13.16
N VAL A 26 -8.04 18.73 -12.94
CA VAL A 26 -6.81 18.83 -13.72
C VAL A 26 -7.05 18.22 -15.11
N GLU A 27 -6.70 18.93 -16.17
CA GLU A 27 -6.72 18.40 -17.54
C GLU A 27 -5.75 17.21 -17.67
N PRO A 28 -6.08 16.15 -18.43
CA PRO A 28 -5.18 15.01 -18.59
C PRO A 28 -3.86 15.45 -19.24
N VAL A 29 -2.76 15.24 -18.50
CA VAL A 29 -1.39 15.59 -18.91
C VAL A 29 -0.94 14.74 -20.09
N ARG A 30 -0.26 15.36 -21.06
CA ARG A 30 0.37 14.69 -22.20
C ARG A 30 1.82 14.33 -21.86
N GLY A 31 2.01 13.21 -21.17
CA GLY A 31 3.32 12.57 -20.99
C GLY A 31 3.17 11.06 -21.16
N ALA A 32 4.10 10.41 -21.88
CA ALA A 32 4.02 8.97 -22.12
C ALA A 32 5.02 8.24 -21.22
N CYS A 33 4.51 7.58 -20.17
CA CYS A 33 5.26 6.50 -19.53
C CYS A 33 5.55 5.41 -20.58
N SER A 34 6.70 4.75 -20.48
CA SER A 34 6.98 3.56 -21.30
C SER A 34 7.19 2.37 -20.39
N ALA A 35 6.72 1.18 -20.79
CA ALA A 35 6.82 -0.01 -19.96
C ALA A 35 7.52 -1.13 -20.73
N ARG A 36 8.56 -1.70 -20.13
CA ARG A 36 9.18 -2.95 -20.58
C ARG A 36 8.64 -4.09 -19.74
N ALA A 37 7.96 -5.04 -20.39
CA ALA A 37 7.52 -6.28 -19.76
C ALA A 37 8.63 -7.33 -19.74
N VAL A 38 8.73 -8.06 -18.63
CA VAL A 38 9.61 -9.21 -18.45
C VAL A 38 8.78 -10.33 -17.84
N ASP A 39 8.62 -11.42 -18.58
CA ASP A 39 7.92 -12.61 -18.10
C ASP A 39 8.80 -13.36 -17.10
N LEU A 40 8.24 -13.76 -15.96
CA LEU A 40 8.95 -14.66 -15.05
C LEU A 40 8.99 -16.07 -15.63
N GLU A 41 10.16 -16.71 -15.59
CA GLU A 41 10.35 -18.09 -16.07
C GLU A 41 9.41 -19.07 -15.37
N LYS A 42 9.23 -18.88 -14.07
CA LYS A 42 8.24 -19.59 -13.27
C LYS A 42 7.20 -18.61 -12.75
N PRO A 43 5.90 -18.81 -13.05
CA PRO A 43 4.83 -18.04 -12.44
C PRO A 43 4.91 -18.10 -10.91
N ALA A 44 4.60 -16.99 -10.25
CA ALA A 44 4.43 -16.98 -8.80
C ALA A 44 3.11 -17.64 -8.42
N TYR A 45 3.07 -18.41 -7.32
CA TYR A 45 1.81 -18.96 -6.85
C TYR A 45 0.78 -17.85 -6.60
N MET A 46 1.18 -16.79 -5.90
CA MET A 46 0.35 -15.61 -5.69
C MET A 46 1.25 -14.41 -5.49
N VAL A 47 1.00 -13.33 -6.21
CA VAL A 47 1.71 -12.07 -5.98
C VAL A 47 0.97 -11.30 -4.88
N VAL A 48 1.63 -11.01 -3.77
CA VAL A 48 1.04 -10.23 -2.65
C VAL A 48 1.91 -9.03 -2.37
N ASP A 49 3.20 -9.27 -2.13
CA ASP A 49 4.22 -8.25 -1.96
C ASP A 49 5.46 -8.63 -2.77
N ALA A 50 6.35 -7.67 -2.97
CA ALA A 50 7.70 -7.92 -3.44
C ALA A 50 8.62 -6.77 -3.03
N VAL A 51 9.92 -7.03 -2.99
CA VAL A 51 10.96 -6.03 -2.75
C VAL A 51 11.95 -6.05 -3.89
N VAL A 52 12.40 -4.89 -4.33
CA VAL A 52 13.47 -4.78 -5.33
C VAL A 52 14.75 -4.29 -4.65
N ARG A 53 15.90 -4.81 -5.10
CA ARG A 53 17.23 -4.31 -4.73
C ARG A 53 18.10 -4.29 -5.98
N GLY A 54 18.31 -3.10 -6.55
CA GLY A 54 18.98 -2.96 -7.83
C GLY A 54 18.24 -3.71 -8.94
N ASP A 55 18.90 -4.69 -9.56
CA ASP A 55 18.31 -5.53 -10.62
C ASP A 55 17.71 -6.85 -10.10
N ARG A 56 17.53 -6.99 -8.79
CA ARG A 56 16.98 -8.20 -8.17
C ARG A 56 15.58 -7.95 -7.62
N LEU A 57 14.66 -8.86 -7.91
CA LEU A 57 13.35 -8.93 -7.29
C LEU A 57 13.35 -10.06 -6.26
N PHE A 58 12.98 -9.73 -5.03
CA PHE A 58 12.70 -10.68 -3.96
C PHE A 58 11.19 -10.87 -3.88
N LEU A 59 10.74 -12.05 -4.26
CA LEU A 59 9.33 -12.39 -4.40
C LEU A 59 8.97 -13.50 -3.40
N PRO A 60 8.20 -13.20 -2.33
CA PRO A 60 7.62 -14.25 -1.50
C PRO A 60 6.66 -15.08 -2.36
N ASP A 61 6.87 -16.39 -2.37
CA ASP A 61 6.05 -17.36 -3.08
C ASP A 61 5.61 -18.44 -2.10
N TYR A 62 4.29 -18.58 -1.95
CA TYR A 62 3.67 -19.51 -1.02
C TYR A 62 4.19 -20.95 -1.18
N THR A 63 4.57 -21.36 -2.39
CA THR A 63 5.04 -22.72 -2.69
C THR A 63 6.55 -22.86 -2.74
N SER A 64 7.25 -21.80 -3.16
CA SER A 64 8.68 -21.85 -3.49
C SER A 64 9.57 -21.09 -2.51
N GLY A 65 8.99 -20.55 -1.43
CA GLY A 65 9.71 -19.76 -0.44
C GLY A 65 9.98 -18.34 -0.93
N LEU A 66 11.07 -17.72 -0.48
CA LEU A 66 11.49 -16.41 -0.98
C LEU A 66 12.37 -16.58 -2.21
N ARG A 67 11.87 -16.22 -3.39
CA ARG A 67 12.59 -16.30 -4.66
C ARG A 67 13.38 -15.03 -4.91
N GLU A 68 14.65 -15.17 -5.30
CA GLU A 68 15.44 -14.09 -5.87
C GLU A 68 15.43 -14.22 -7.39
N VAL A 69 14.92 -13.20 -8.08
CA VAL A 69 14.68 -13.19 -9.52
C VAL A 69 15.48 -12.07 -10.19
N ASP A 70 16.10 -12.36 -11.32
CA ASP A 70 16.75 -11.35 -12.16
C ASP A 70 15.72 -10.54 -12.95
N LEU A 71 15.59 -9.25 -12.66
CA LEU A 71 14.64 -8.36 -13.31
C LEU A 71 14.88 -8.20 -14.81
N ARG A 72 16.09 -8.47 -15.31
CA ARG A 72 16.40 -8.30 -16.74
C ARG A 72 15.89 -9.46 -17.58
N THR A 73 15.86 -10.65 -17.01
CA THR A 73 15.62 -11.92 -17.72
C THR A 73 14.40 -12.68 -17.22
N GLY A 74 13.90 -12.37 -16.02
CA GLY A 74 12.80 -13.08 -15.37
C GLY A 74 13.20 -14.44 -14.79
N LYS A 75 14.49 -14.79 -14.81
CA LYS A 75 15.00 -16.07 -14.32
C LYS A 75 15.11 -16.10 -12.81
N ASP A 76 14.73 -17.23 -12.22
CA ASP A 76 15.03 -17.54 -10.82
C ASP A 76 16.53 -17.74 -10.64
N LEU A 77 17.12 -17.05 -9.69
CA LEU A 77 18.54 -17.18 -9.35
C LEU A 77 18.74 -18.19 -8.22
N ARG A 78 17.91 -18.08 -7.18
CA ARG A 78 17.89 -18.99 -6.02
C ARG A 78 16.63 -18.78 -5.19
N SER A 79 16.34 -19.76 -4.32
CA SER A 79 15.49 -19.53 -3.16
C SER A 79 16.37 -19.15 -1.97
N VAL A 80 15.98 -18.12 -1.25
CA VAL A 80 16.84 -17.39 -0.30
C VAL A 80 16.66 -17.88 1.14
N LEU A 81 15.50 -18.46 1.45
CA LEU A 81 15.14 -18.84 2.82
C LEU A 81 14.81 -20.33 2.94
N PRO A 82 15.18 -20.95 4.08
CA PRO A 82 14.72 -22.29 4.39
C PRO A 82 13.20 -22.26 4.65
N ILE A 83 12.47 -23.08 3.90
CA ILE A 83 11.05 -23.33 4.14
C ILE A 83 10.93 -24.34 5.27
N GLY A 84 10.15 -24.01 6.29
CA GLY A 84 9.93 -24.91 7.41
C GLY A 84 9.26 -24.21 8.60
N THR A 85 9.08 -24.99 9.67
CA THR A 85 8.29 -24.57 10.83
C THR A 85 9.13 -24.25 12.06
N GLU A 86 10.45 -24.42 11.98
CA GLU A 86 11.36 -24.13 13.09
C GLU A 86 11.65 -22.63 13.20
N LYS A 87 12.23 -22.21 14.33
CA LYS A 87 12.62 -20.82 14.59
C LYS A 87 13.50 -20.28 13.45
N GLY A 88 13.10 -19.14 12.88
CA GLY A 88 13.80 -18.52 11.75
C GLY A 88 13.51 -19.12 10.37
N GLN A 89 12.63 -20.11 10.28
CA GLN A 89 12.11 -20.65 9.01
C GLN A 89 10.70 -20.13 8.73
N VAL A 90 10.35 -20.03 7.45
CA VAL A 90 9.04 -19.54 6.99
C VAL A 90 8.40 -20.53 6.03
N THR A 91 7.24 -21.06 6.38
CA THR A 91 6.34 -21.77 5.46
C THR A 91 5.31 -20.80 4.89
N GLY A 92 5.01 -20.94 3.60
CA GLY A 92 4.00 -20.12 2.93
C GLY A 92 4.24 -18.61 3.05
N PRO A 93 5.43 -18.09 2.66
CA PRO A 93 5.70 -16.66 2.77
C PRO A 93 4.70 -15.87 1.92
N GLN A 94 4.08 -14.86 2.51
CA GLN A 94 3.05 -14.03 1.89
C GLN A 94 3.46 -12.56 1.84
N HIS A 95 3.93 -12.02 2.96
CA HIS A 95 4.31 -10.62 3.07
C HIS A 95 5.80 -10.47 3.30
N LEU A 96 6.37 -9.46 2.66
CA LEU A 96 7.80 -9.15 2.72
C LEU A 96 7.99 -7.63 2.77
N GLY A 97 8.69 -7.14 3.79
CA GLY A 97 9.19 -5.77 3.82
C GLY A 97 10.70 -5.76 4.05
N CYS A 98 11.39 -4.79 3.47
CA CYS A 98 12.82 -4.59 3.72
C CYS A 98 13.12 -3.11 3.88
N GLY A 99 13.85 -2.79 4.93
CA GLY A 99 14.49 -1.51 5.15
C GLY A 99 15.99 -1.59 4.83
N PRO A 100 16.74 -0.51 5.13
CA PRO A 100 18.18 -0.45 4.90
C PRO A 100 18.99 -1.53 5.66
N GLU A 101 18.54 -1.91 6.85
CA GLU A 101 19.32 -2.78 7.75
C GLU A 101 18.75 -4.20 7.88
N ARG A 102 17.45 -4.36 7.65
CA ARG A 102 16.74 -5.62 7.91
C ARG A 102 15.55 -5.82 7.00
N CYS A 103 15.20 -7.08 6.84
CA CYS A 103 13.96 -7.52 6.21
C CYS A 103 13.10 -8.26 7.22
N LEU A 104 11.82 -8.32 6.93
CA LEU A 104 10.88 -9.11 7.69
C LEU A 104 9.92 -9.84 6.77
N ILE A 105 9.54 -11.05 7.17
CA ILE A 105 8.64 -11.90 6.40
C ILE A 105 7.56 -12.46 7.30
N PHE A 106 6.36 -12.55 6.73
CA PHE A 106 5.21 -13.23 7.31
C PHE A 106 4.84 -14.47 6.50
N GLY A 107 4.49 -15.55 7.20
CA GLY A 107 3.94 -16.76 6.59
C GLY A 107 2.99 -17.49 7.55
N ASP A 108 2.76 -18.77 7.29
CA ASP A 108 1.65 -19.56 7.88
C ASP A 108 1.74 -19.77 9.39
N ARG A 109 2.91 -19.53 9.99
CA ARG A 109 3.09 -19.61 11.45
C ARG A 109 2.42 -18.44 12.16
N TYR A 110 2.03 -17.38 11.45
CA TYR A 110 1.59 -16.10 12.03
C TYR A 110 2.68 -15.45 12.89
N PHE A 111 3.94 -15.55 12.46
CA PHE A 111 5.09 -14.86 13.06
C PHE A 111 5.68 -13.87 12.06
N TRP A 112 6.18 -12.75 12.58
CA TRP A 112 7.12 -11.90 11.85
C TRP A 112 8.52 -12.45 12.08
N VAL A 113 9.17 -12.89 11.01
CA VAL A 113 10.54 -13.40 11.06
C VAL A 113 11.47 -12.36 10.46
N TYR A 114 12.37 -11.83 11.28
CA TYR A 114 13.30 -10.77 10.92
C TYR A 114 14.64 -11.36 10.50
N TYR A 115 15.20 -10.78 9.44
CA TYR A 115 16.48 -11.13 8.86
C TYR A 115 17.32 -9.88 8.64
N ASP A 116 18.63 -9.98 8.66
CA ASP A 116 19.48 -8.91 8.12
C ASP A 116 19.39 -8.83 6.59
N THR A 117 20.07 -7.86 5.99
CA THR A 117 20.11 -7.68 4.53
C THR A 117 20.73 -8.87 3.77
N SER A 118 21.49 -9.73 4.46
CA SER A 118 22.08 -10.96 3.93
C SER A 118 21.24 -12.20 4.22
N TRP A 119 20.00 -12.03 4.71
CA TRP A 119 19.05 -13.10 5.02
C TRP A 119 19.46 -14.00 6.19
N ARG A 120 20.33 -13.51 7.07
CA ARG A 120 20.62 -14.20 8.33
C ARG A 120 19.50 -13.90 9.33
N PHE A 121 18.97 -14.95 9.94
CA PHE A 121 17.95 -14.82 10.99
C PHE A 121 18.45 -13.94 12.14
N LEU A 122 17.62 -12.98 12.55
CA LEU A 122 17.86 -12.10 13.69
C LEU A 122 16.99 -12.53 14.87
N LEU A 123 15.68 -12.51 14.66
CA LEU A 123 14.67 -12.72 15.70
C LEU A 123 13.30 -12.99 15.06
N GLU A 124 12.36 -13.55 15.83
CA GLU A 124 10.98 -13.70 15.39
C GLU A 124 10.03 -13.30 16.52
N TYR A 125 8.94 -12.63 16.17
CA TYR A 125 7.88 -12.24 17.10
C TYR A 125 6.58 -12.91 16.69
N PRO A 126 5.72 -13.29 17.66
CA PRO A 126 4.33 -13.56 17.37
C PRO A 126 3.78 -12.39 16.55
N GLY A 127 3.26 -12.71 15.38
CA GLY A 127 2.79 -11.73 14.43
C GLY A 127 1.38 -11.28 14.78
N MET A 128 0.61 -11.06 13.72
CA MET A 128 -0.78 -10.63 13.78
C MET A 128 -1.73 -11.81 14.05
N ARG A 129 -2.93 -11.53 14.56
CA ARG A 129 -3.97 -12.57 14.73
C ARG A 129 -4.52 -13.07 13.39
N SER A 130 -4.43 -12.24 12.35
CA SER A 130 -4.78 -12.56 10.96
C SER A 130 -3.61 -12.21 10.05
N SER A 131 -3.71 -12.56 8.76
CA SER A 131 -2.75 -12.06 7.77
C SER A 131 -2.69 -10.51 7.80
N PRO A 132 -1.49 -9.94 7.59
CA PRO A 132 -1.33 -8.52 7.29
C PRO A 132 -2.22 -8.13 6.13
N SER A 133 -2.63 -6.87 6.09
CA SER A 133 -3.46 -6.38 5.00
C SER A 133 -2.64 -5.82 3.83
N GLY A 134 -1.32 -5.93 3.89
CA GLY A 134 -0.38 -5.70 2.80
C GLY A 134 1.03 -5.48 3.31
N GLN A 135 1.86 -4.85 2.48
CA GLN A 135 3.29 -4.82 2.71
C GLN A 135 3.69 -4.05 3.97
N PRO A 136 4.51 -4.66 4.86
CA PRO A 136 5.01 -4.00 6.04
C PRO A 136 6.13 -3.01 5.68
N LEU A 137 6.17 -1.87 6.38
CA LEU A 137 7.26 -0.90 6.24
C LEU A 137 8.29 -1.10 7.36
N VAL A 138 9.56 -1.24 6.99
CA VAL A 138 10.60 -1.69 7.92
C VAL A 138 11.65 -0.60 8.10
N PHE A 139 11.81 -0.13 9.34
CA PHE A 139 12.89 0.75 9.76
C PHE A 139 13.90 -0.03 10.59
N GLY A 140 15.03 0.60 10.98
CA GLY A 140 16.05 -0.06 11.80
C GLY A 140 15.59 -0.38 13.22
N ASP A 141 14.70 0.45 13.77
CA ASP A 141 14.25 0.44 15.17
C ASP A 141 12.78 0.01 15.35
N ARG A 142 12.00 0.03 14.28
CA ARG A 142 10.57 -0.30 14.30
C ARG A 142 10.05 -0.83 12.97
N THR A 143 8.80 -1.28 12.97
CA THR A 143 8.05 -1.68 11.79
C THR A 143 6.68 -1.03 11.81
N VAL A 144 6.22 -0.48 10.69
CA VAL A 144 4.84 0.00 10.53
C VAL A 144 4.02 -1.06 9.81
N LEU A 145 2.88 -1.41 10.39
CA LEU A 145 2.02 -2.51 10.00
C LEU A 145 0.56 -2.05 9.93
N TYR A 146 -0.25 -2.78 9.17
CA TYR A 146 -1.69 -2.60 9.21
C TYR A 146 -2.45 -3.92 9.09
N GLY A 147 -3.42 -4.07 9.99
CA GLY A 147 -4.38 -5.18 10.04
C GLY A 147 -4.76 -5.52 11.48
N ILE A 148 -5.02 -6.79 11.80
CA ILE A 148 -5.49 -7.20 13.14
C ILE A 148 -4.33 -7.70 14.01
N ALA A 149 -3.91 -6.87 14.97
CA ALA A 149 -2.90 -7.26 15.97
C ALA A 149 -3.43 -8.33 16.97
N ARG A 150 -2.62 -8.66 17.98
CA ARG A 150 -3.03 -9.59 19.06
C ARG A 150 -4.19 -9.00 19.90
N PRO A 151 -5.08 -9.83 20.48
CA PRO A 151 -6.31 -9.35 21.16
C PRO A 151 -6.10 -8.34 22.29
N ASP A 152 -4.97 -8.45 23.00
CA ASP A 152 -4.53 -7.53 24.05
C ASP A 152 -4.20 -6.12 23.51
N ALA A 153 -3.77 -6.01 22.25
CA ALA A 153 -3.53 -4.74 21.56
C ALA A 153 -4.75 -4.27 20.73
N SER A 154 -5.42 -5.20 20.04
CA SER A 154 -6.59 -4.94 19.19
C SER A 154 -7.90 -5.22 19.93
N VAL A 155 -8.36 -4.28 20.75
CA VAL A 155 -9.70 -4.31 21.36
C VAL A 155 -10.76 -4.49 20.27
N GLY A 156 -11.26 -5.71 20.06
CA GLY A 156 -12.40 -5.98 19.17
C GLY A 156 -12.12 -6.42 17.73
N GLY A 157 -10.89 -6.77 17.35
CA GLY A 157 -10.61 -7.45 16.07
C GLY A 157 -10.83 -6.63 14.80
N THR A 158 -10.95 -5.30 14.90
CA THR A 158 -10.97 -4.41 13.73
C THR A 158 -9.53 -4.17 13.24
N PRO A 159 -9.27 -4.13 11.93
CA PRO A 159 -7.94 -3.85 11.42
C PRO A 159 -7.57 -2.36 11.56
N TYR A 160 -6.32 -2.05 11.91
CA TYR A 160 -5.82 -0.67 12.06
C TYR A 160 -4.32 -0.57 11.74
N LEU A 161 -3.81 0.65 11.56
CA LEU A 161 -2.39 0.93 11.46
C LEU A 161 -1.72 0.96 12.84
N PHE A 162 -0.56 0.32 12.97
CA PHE A 162 0.21 0.31 14.21
C PHE A 162 1.71 0.21 13.95
N ILE A 163 2.47 0.64 14.95
CA ILE A 163 3.92 0.44 15.01
C ILE A 163 4.19 -0.78 15.88
N GLN A 164 5.13 -1.62 15.46
CA GLN A 164 5.75 -2.64 16.29
C GLN A 164 7.21 -2.29 16.50
N TYR A 165 7.62 -2.10 17.76
CA TYR A 165 9.00 -1.84 18.13
C TYR A 165 9.76 -3.14 18.39
N ASP A 166 11.08 -3.02 18.43
CA ASP A 166 12.01 -4.16 18.60
C ASP A 166 11.91 -4.84 19.96
N ASP A 167 11.36 -4.19 20.97
CA ASP A 167 11.05 -4.80 22.27
C ASP A 167 9.72 -5.58 22.29
N GLY A 168 8.98 -5.56 21.17
CA GLY A 168 7.68 -6.20 21.00
C GLY A 168 6.50 -5.33 21.40
N GLU A 169 6.72 -4.07 21.80
CA GLU A 169 5.65 -3.09 22.03
C GLU A 169 4.86 -2.85 20.73
N ILE A 170 3.54 -2.77 20.84
CA ILE A 170 2.61 -2.46 19.75
C ILE A 170 1.87 -1.17 20.08
N VAL A 171 2.07 -0.13 19.26
CA VAL A 171 1.45 1.18 19.43
C VAL A 171 0.48 1.45 18.28
N PRO A 172 -0.85 1.47 18.53
CA PRO A 172 -1.83 1.87 17.54
C PRO A 172 -1.62 3.33 17.08
N LEU A 173 -1.65 3.57 15.78
CA LEU A 173 -1.52 4.92 15.22
C LEU A 173 -2.84 5.70 15.30
N GLN A 174 -2.72 6.98 15.66
CA GLN A 174 -3.85 7.86 15.95
C GLN A 174 -4.16 8.78 14.76
N GLU A 175 -5.44 9.13 14.58
CA GLU A 175 -5.92 10.08 13.55
C GLU A 175 -5.77 11.57 13.93
N TYR A 176 -4.92 11.92 14.90
CA TYR A 176 -4.82 13.31 15.38
C TYR A 176 -3.47 13.95 15.04
N PRO A 177 -3.44 15.20 14.56
CA PRO A 177 -2.21 15.98 14.46
C PRO A 177 -1.55 16.12 15.84
N ALA A 178 -0.22 16.07 15.91
CA ALA A 178 0.52 16.18 17.18
C ALA A 178 0.25 17.48 17.97
N SER A 179 -0.29 18.50 17.30
CA SER A 179 -0.68 19.78 17.91
C SER A 179 -2.03 19.74 18.64
N MET A 180 -2.79 18.64 18.57
CA MET A 180 -4.10 18.54 19.19
C MET A 180 -4.01 17.85 20.56
N PRO A 181 -4.65 18.39 21.63
CA PRO A 181 -4.76 17.69 22.90
C PRO A 181 -5.44 16.34 22.69
N MET A 182 -4.85 15.24 23.20
CA MET A 182 -5.43 13.91 23.05
C MET A 182 -6.80 13.85 23.75
N PRO A 183 -7.90 13.54 23.03
CA PRO A 183 -9.16 13.22 23.67
C PRO A 183 -9.09 11.86 24.38
N ASP A 184 -9.89 11.67 25.42
CA ASP A 184 -10.00 10.40 26.19
C ASP A 184 -10.41 9.20 25.31
N THR A 185 -10.98 9.46 24.13
CA THR A 185 -11.35 8.47 23.12
C THR A 185 -10.49 8.64 21.87
N ILE A 186 -9.55 7.72 21.65
CA ILE A 186 -8.60 7.77 20.53
C ILE A 186 -9.25 7.22 19.25
N LYS A 187 -9.39 8.05 18.21
CA LYS A 187 -9.74 7.58 16.86
C LYS A 187 -8.51 6.98 16.17
N ARG A 188 -8.60 5.69 15.84
CA ARG A 188 -7.55 4.92 15.15
C ARG A 188 -7.75 5.01 13.64
N ILE A 189 -6.67 4.96 12.86
CA ILE A 189 -6.79 4.81 11.41
C ILE A 189 -7.28 3.39 11.13
N HIS A 190 -8.60 3.26 10.96
CA HIS A 190 -9.23 1.97 10.66
C HIS A 190 -8.93 1.55 9.24
N PHE A 191 -8.64 0.27 9.07
CA PHE A 191 -8.42 -0.36 7.77
C PHE A 191 -9.53 -1.38 7.49
N GLN A 192 -10.08 -1.40 6.28
CA GLN A 192 -11.00 -2.44 5.82
C GLN A 192 -10.67 -2.75 4.36
N GLY A 193 -10.17 -3.96 4.12
CA GLY A 193 -10.10 -4.54 2.77
C GLY A 193 -8.69 -4.97 2.37
N ILE A 194 -8.53 -6.24 2.03
CA ILE A 194 -7.27 -6.86 1.54
C ILE A 194 -6.86 -6.40 0.13
N THR A 195 -7.46 -5.32 -0.37
CA THR A 195 -7.45 -4.96 -1.79
C THR A 195 -6.87 -3.58 -1.94
N SER A 196 -5.55 -3.54 -2.11
CA SER A 196 -4.79 -2.35 -2.49
C SER A 196 -4.68 -1.29 -1.38
N GLY A 197 -3.85 -0.26 -1.56
CA GLY A 197 -3.34 0.65 -0.55
C GLY A 197 -1.94 0.24 -0.09
N GLY A 198 -1.39 0.97 0.87
CA GLY A 198 -0.17 0.53 1.54
C GLY A 198 0.72 1.66 2.03
N LEU A 199 1.95 1.29 2.35
CA LEU A 199 2.94 2.11 3.02
C LEU A 199 4.16 2.36 2.12
N ALA A 200 4.80 3.51 2.26
CA ALA A 200 6.13 3.76 1.71
C ALA A 200 6.95 4.66 2.65
N ALA A 201 8.25 4.39 2.79
CA ALA A 201 9.17 5.23 3.55
C ALA A 201 9.59 6.44 2.74
N LEU A 202 9.71 7.59 3.41
CA LEU A 202 10.25 8.82 2.87
C LEU A 202 11.76 8.89 3.15
N PRO A 203 12.54 9.65 2.34
CA PRO A 203 13.99 9.77 2.52
C PRO A 203 14.41 10.42 3.84
N ASP A 204 13.54 11.23 4.45
CA ASP A 204 13.78 11.90 5.73
C ASP A 204 13.51 11.01 6.96
N GLY A 205 13.14 9.74 6.74
CA GLY A 205 12.75 8.80 7.79
C GLY A 205 11.26 8.83 8.13
N GLY A 206 10.50 9.77 7.56
CA GLY A 206 9.03 9.76 7.59
C GLY A 206 8.45 8.66 6.70
N TRP A 207 7.12 8.66 6.56
CA TRP A 207 6.43 7.67 5.72
C TRP A 207 5.05 8.13 5.29
N VAL A 208 4.52 7.46 4.26
CA VAL A 208 3.19 7.73 3.70
C VAL A 208 2.32 6.49 3.76
N PHE A 209 1.03 6.71 4.00
CA PHE A 209 -0.02 5.70 3.88
C PHE A 209 -1.10 6.16 2.92
N VAL A 210 -1.53 5.26 2.04
CA VAL A 210 -2.67 5.48 1.15
C VAL A 210 -3.81 4.54 1.54
N ASP A 211 -4.94 5.12 1.93
CA ASP A 211 -6.17 4.37 2.20
C ASP A 211 -6.89 4.04 0.88
N PRO A 212 -7.02 2.75 0.52
CA PRO A 212 -7.60 2.34 -0.75
C PRO A 212 -9.10 2.65 -0.88
N ARG A 213 -9.81 2.80 0.24
CA ARG A 213 -11.26 3.04 0.22
C ARG A 213 -11.61 4.46 -0.18
N SER A 214 -10.85 5.41 0.33
CA SER A 214 -11.13 6.84 0.12
C SER A 214 -10.18 7.49 -0.88
N TYR A 215 -9.04 6.85 -1.19
CA TYR A 215 -7.88 7.45 -1.82
C TYR A 215 -7.34 8.65 -1.03
N SER A 216 -7.42 8.55 0.31
CA SER A 216 -6.81 9.51 1.21
C SER A 216 -5.34 9.14 1.42
N VAL A 217 -4.48 10.16 1.44
CA VAL A 217 -3.05 10.01 1.67
C VAL A 217 -2.68 10.71 2.96
N PHE A 218 -2.00 9.97 3.82
CA PHE A 218 -1.56 10.39 5.15
C PHE A 218 -0.04 10.43 5.13
N VAL A 219 0.55 11.56 5.54
CA VAL A 219 1.99 11.77 5.58
C VAL A 219 2.43 11.90 7.03
N PHE A 220 3.40 11.08 7.43
CA PHE A 220 3.95 11.01 8.78
C PHE A 220 5.41 11.46 8.78
N ASP A 221 5.85 12.05 9.89
CA ASP A 221 7.25 12.37 10.14
C ASP A 221 8.02 11.14 10.66
N GLU A 222 9.33 11.31 10.86
CA GLU A 222 10.26 10.31 11.35
C GLU A 222 9.98 9.82 12.78
N HIS A 223 9.12 10.54 13.50
CA HIS A 223 8.62 10.21 14.84
C HIS A 223 7.18 9.66 14.79
N ASP A 224 6.72 9.25 13.61
CA ASP A 224 5.40 8.68 13.33
C ASP A 224 4.22 9.62 13.63
N ARG A 225 4.45 10.93 13.59
CA ARG A 225 3.40 11.94 13.79
C ARG A 225 2.80 12.35 12.47
N LEU A 226 1.47 12.40 12.41
CA LEU A 226 0.75 12.82 11.23
C LEU A 226 1.02 14.31 10.93
N LYS A 227 1.71 14.59 9.81
CA LYS A 227 2.02 15.94 9.31
C LYS A 227 0.91 16.50 8.42
N LYS A 228 0.34 15.64 7.56
CA LYS A 228 -0.57 16.07 6.49
C LYS A 228 -1.53 14.96 6.12
N VAL A 229 -2.73 15.36 5.72
CA VAL A 229 -3.71 14.50 5.05
C VAL A 229 -4.25 15.23 3.82
N TRP A 230 -4.37 14.52 2.71
CA TRP A 230 -5.01 15.00 1.49
C TRP A 230 -5.67 13.83 0.76
N ARG A 231 -6.33 14.10 -0.37
CA ARG A 231 -7.03 13.08 -1.16
C ARG A 231 -6.55 13.13 -2.60
N GLY A 232 -6.32 11.97 -3.20
CA GLY A 232 -6.02 11.85 -4.62
C GLY A 232 -7.15 12.43 -5.48
N THR A 233 -6.78 13.05 -6.60
CA THR A 233 -7.67 13.80 -7.48
C THR A 233 -7.91 13.10 -8.82
N ASN A 234 -7.57 11.82 -8.97
CA ASN A 234 -7.86 11.09 -10.21
C ASN A 234 -9.38 11.12 -10.52
N PRO A 235 -9.79 11.66 -11.67
CA PRO A 235 -11.21 11.84 -11.99
C PRO A 235 -11.95 10.52 -12.24
N LYS A 236 -11.23 9.42 -12.50
CA LYS A 236 -11.79 8.08 -12.78
C LYS A 236 -11.85 7.22 -11.52
N PHE A 237 -11.13 7.57 -10.46
CA PHE A 237 -11.20 6.82 -9.21
C PHE A 237 -12.61 6.85 -8.63
N ARG A 238 -13.13 5.67 -8.28
CA ARG A 238 -14.37 5.51 -7.52
C ARG A 238 -14.09 4.62 -6.31
N PRO A 239 -14.48 5.04 -5.09
CA PRO A 239 -14.42 4.18 -3.91
C PRO A 239 -15.04 2.80 -4.18
N PRO A 240 -14.42 1.70 -3.71
CA PRO A 240 -15.00 0.37 -3.82
C PRO A 240 -16.40 0.30 -3.21
N ASN A 241 -17.36 -0.26 -3.95
CA ASN A 241 -18.73 -0.46 -3.49
C ASN A 241 -18.85 -1.78 -2.70
N TRP A 242 -18.61 -1.70 -1.39
CA TRP A 242 -18.71 -2.84 -0.48
C TRP A 242 -20.15 -3.36 -0.30
N ASP A 243 -21.16 -2.50 -0.44
CA ASP A 243 -22.56 -2.92 -0.34
C ASP A 243 -22.98 -3.84 -1.50
N ALA A 244 -22.23 -3.82 -2.61
CA ALA A 244 -22.43 -4.72 -3.73
C ALA A 244 -21.73 -6.09 -3.56
N TYR A 245 -20.93 -6.27 -2.50
CA TYR A 245 -20.27 -7.54 -2.23
C TYR A 245 -21.12 -8.42 -1.32
N THR A 246 -21.48 -9.61 -1.80
CA THR A 246 -22.07 -10.66 -0.98
C THR A 246 -21.01 -11.72 -0.70
N PRO A 247 -20.57 -11.89 0.56
CA PRO A 247 -19.62 -12.95 0.91
C PRO A 247 -20.15 -14.34 0.56
N VAL A 248 -19.31 -15.14 -0.10
CA VAL A 248 -19.58 -16.55 -0.41
C VAL A 248 -18.55 -17.38 0.34
N HIS A 249 -19.02 -18.33 1.16
CA HIS A 249 -18.18 -19.07 2.11
C HIS A 249 -17.76 -20.48 1.63
N ASP A 250 -18.01 -20.79 0.35
CA ASP A 250 -17.58 -22.02 -0.29
C ASP A 250 -16.38 -21.76 -1.24
N PRO A 251 -15.76 -22.79 -1.86
CA PRO A 251 -14.60 -22.61 -2.72
C PRO A 251 -14.80 -21.66 -3.92
N SER A 252 -16.04 -21.44 -4.37
CA SER A 252 -16.34 -20.47 -5.44
C SER A 252 -16.21 -19.02 -4.97
N GLY A 253 -16.22 -18.78 -3.66
CA GLY A 253 -16.17 -17.44 -3.09
C GLY A 253 -14.90 -16.66 -3.41
N LEU A 254 -13.77 -17.34 -3.63
CA LEU A 254 -12.54 -16.69 -4.09
C LEU A 254 -12.71 -16.07 -5.48
N ARG A 255 -13.42 -16.77 -6.37
CA ARG A 255 -13.68 -16.29 -7.73
C ARG A 255 -14.68 -15.15 -7.73
N GLU A 256 -15.76 -15.26 -6.94
CA GLU A 256 -16.74 -14.19 -6.80
C GLU A 256 -16.12 -12.95 -6.17
N TYR A 257 -15.25 -13.13 -5.17
CA TYR A 257 -14.48 -12.04 -4.59
C TYR A 257 -13.58 -11.35 -5.61
N ALA A 258 -12.79 -12.11 -6.38
CA ALA A 258 -11.91 -11.55 -7.40
C ALA A 258 -12.70 -10.82 -8.51
N ARG A 259 -13.88 -11.34 -8.90
CA ARG A 259 -14.79 -10.66 -9.84
C ARG A 259 -15.25 -9.31 -9.28
N TRP A 260 -15.68 -9.28 -8.03
CA TRP A 260 -16.11 -8.06 -7.37
C TRP A 260 -14.96 -7.07 -7.24
N GLU A 261 -13.79 -7.51 -6.75
CA GLU A 261 -12.61 -6.69 -6.52
C GLU A 261 -12.12 -6.03 -7.81
N LEU A 262 -11.97 -6.80 -8.89
CA LEU A 262 -11.43 -6.30 -10.16
C LEU A 262 -12.44 -5.45 -10.95
N ALA A 263 -13.70 -5.43 -10.54
CA ALA A 263 -14.70 -4.51 -11.03
C ALA A 263 -14.67 -3.14 -10.32
N GLN A 264 -13.84 -2.96 -9.30
CA GLN A 264 -13.66 -1.67 -8.59
C GLN A 264 -12.45 -0.89 -9.13
N SER A 265 -12.35 0.39 -8.79
CA SER A 265 -11.07 1.10 -8.85
C SER A 265 -10.22 0.73 -7.64
N LEU A 266 -8.94 0.41 -7.85
CA LEU A 266 -8.04 -0.05 -6.79
C LEU A 266 -6.77 0.80 -6.78
N VAL A 267 -6.44 1.41 -5.64
CA VAL A 267 -5.25 2.24 -5.48
C VAL A 267 -4.12 1.37 -4.95
N LYS A 268 -2.99 1.22 -5.62
CA LYS A 268 -1.89 0.34 -5.15
C LYS A 268 -1.05 1.03 -4.06
N ARG A 269 -0.07 0.30 -3.51
CA ARG A 269 0.93 0.85 -2.59
C ARG A 269 1.54 2.13 -3.18
N PRO A 270 1.72 3.21 -2.38
CA PRO A 270 2.48 4.36 -2.84
C PRO A 270 3.93 3.95 -3.13
N VAL A 271 4.57 4.71 -4.01
CA VAL A 271 6.01 4.66 -4.28
C VAL A 271 6.60 6.05 -4.18
N ILE A 272 7.86 6.15 -3.79
CA ILE A 272 8.58 7.42 -3.71
C ILE A 272 9.47 7.54 -4.94
N LEU A 273 9.25 8.60 -5.72
CA LEU A 273 9.93 8.87 -6.99
C LEU A 273 10.91 10.06 -6.88
N GLY A 274 11.12 10.56 -5.67
CA GLY A 274 12.01 11.67 -5.36
C GLY A 274 11.74 12.20 -3.95
N ASP A 275 12.48 13.22 -3.54
CA ASP A 275 12.44 13.72 -2.15
C ASP A 275 11.06 14.23 -1.71
N ASP A 276 10.28 14.78 -2.64
CA ASP A 276 8.93 15.30 -2.39
C ASP A 276 7.89 14.73 -3.37
N LEU A 277 8.21 13.66 -4.10
CA LEU A 277 7.35 13.13 -5.15
C LEU A 277 6.82 11.74 -4.79
N VAL A 278 5.50 11.61 -4.65
CA VAL A 278 4.82 10.34 -4.44
C VAL A 278 4.06 9.91 -5.69
N GLY A 279 4.33 8.69 -6.13
CA GLY A 279 3.60 8.01 -7.19
C GLY A 279 2.55 7.07 -6.63
N VAL A 280 1.36 7.07 -7.22
CA VAL A 280 0.28 6.16 -6.85
C VAL A 280 -0.31 5.53 -8.10
N VAL A 281 -0.21 4.21 -8.19
CA VAL A 281 -0.79 3.44 -9.29
C VAL A 281 -2.26 3.15 -9.01
N ILE A 282 -3.12 3.36 -9.99
CA ILE A 282 -4.55 3.11 -9.89
C ILE A 282 -4.93 2.06 -10.94
N GLY A 283 -5.46 0.93 -10.48
CA GLY A 283 -6.12 -0.06 -11.32
C GLY A 283 -7.56 0.37 -11.58
N LEU A 284 -7.93 0.44 -12.86
CA LEU A 284 -9.27 0.74 -13.32
C LEU A 284 -9.84 -0.48 -14.05
N PRO A 285 -11.14 -0.81 -13.86
CA PRO A 285 -11.77 -1.88 -14.60
C PRO A 285 -11.59 -1.69 -16.11
N ASP A 286 -11.20 -2.76 -16.80
CA ASP A 286 -10.95 -2.73 -18.25
C ASP A 286 -11.81 -3.77 -18.98
N VAL A 287 -11.54 -5.04 -18.72
CA VAL A 287 -12.33 -6.18 -19.19
C VAL A 287 -12.57 -7.14 -18.01
N PRO A 288 -13.49 -8.11 -18.10
CA PRO A 288 -13.76 -9.01 -16.99
C PRO A 288 -12.48 -9.63 -16.41
N LEU A 289 -12.29 -9.50 -15.09
CA LEU A 289 -11.12 -10.01 -14.35
C LEU A 289 -9.77 -9.39 -14.75
N ARG A 290 -9.76 -8.19 -15.34
CA ARG A 290 -8.53 -7.43 -15.60
C ARG A 290 -8.73 -5.95 -15.33
N GLN A 291 -7.65 -5.32 -14.88
CA GLN A 291 -7.54 -3.88 -14.76
C GLN A 291 -6.47 -3.34 -15.69
N ARG A 292 -6.78 -2.21 -16.32
CA ARG A 292 -5.77 -1.31 -16.92
C ARG A 292 -5.28 -0.37 -15.82
N HIS A 293 -4.06 0.11 -15.93
CA HIS A 293 -3.46 0.90 -14.86
C HIS A 293 -3.10 2.31 -15.33
N GLU A 294 -3.25 3.26 -14.41
CA GLU A 294 -2.82 4.65 -14.55
C GLU A 294 -1.88 4.99 -13.38
N LEU A 295 -1.05 6.01 -13.55
CA LEU A 295 -0.18 6.57 -12.53
C LEU A 295 -0.63 8.00 -12.23
N ASP A 296 -0.79 8.30 -10.95
CA ASP A 296 -0.84 9.66 -10.46
C ASP A 296 0.47 10.02 -9.75
N LEU A 297 0.86 11.28 -9.86
CA LEU A 297 2.03 11.89 -9.26
C LEU A 297 1.59 13.12 -8.46
N TYR A 298 2.02 13.19 -7.20
CA TYR A 298 1.72 14.31 -6.30
C TYR A 298 2.98 14.73 -5.56
N HIS A 299 3.06 16.02 -5.23
CA HIS A 299 3.91 16.49 -4.16
C HIS A 299 3.42 15.94 -2.81
N LEU A 300 4.30 15.81 -1.79
CA LEU A 300 3.84 15.39 -0.45
C LEU A 300 2.88 16.41 0.17
N SER A 301 2.90 17.65 -0.31
CA SER A 301 1.93 18.71 0.02
C SER A 301 0.49 18.36 -0.38
N GLY A 302 0.31 17.42 -1.32
CA GLY A 302 -0.96 17.04 -1.95
C GLY A 302 -1.25 17.76 -3.27
N GLU A 303 -0.34 18.62 -3.74
CA GLU A 303 -0.46 19.26 -5.04
C GLU A 303 -0.26 18.23 -6.17
N PRO A 304 -1.20 18.10 -7.12
CA PRO A 304 -1.07 17.16 -8.23
C PRO A 304 -0.01 17.66 -9.22
N VAL A 305 0.94 16.79 -9.55
CA VAL A 305 1.92 17.01 -10.63
C VAL A 305 1.34 16.50 -11.94
N ALA A 306 0.85 15.27 -11.94
CA ALA A 306 0.17 14.66 -13.08
C ALA A 306 -0.79 13.59 -12.60
N VAL A 307 -1.99 13.51 -13.17
CA VAL A 307 -3.00 12.53 -12.76
C VAL A 307 -3.56 11.79 -13.97
N GLY A 308 -3.81 10.49 -13.79
CA GLY A 308 -4.33 9.63 -14.85
C GLY A 308 -3.35 9.37 -15.99
N LEU A 309 -2.04 9.39 -15.72
CA LEU A 309 -1.03 9.06 -16.72
C LEU A 309 -1.19 7.58 -17.12
N PRO A 310 -1.40 7.27 -18.40
CA PRO A 310 -1.58 5.88 -18.81
C PRO A 310 -0.28 5.09 -18.63
N LEU A 311 -0.40 3.85 -18.15
CA LEU A 311 0.69 2.88 -18.11
C LEU A 311 0.50 1.87 -19.26
N PRO A 312 1.02 2.16 -20.47
CA PRO A 312 0.71 1.39 -21.67
C PRO A 312 1.18 -0.06 -21.54
N GLY A 313 0.29 -1.01 -21.88
CA GLY A 313 0.58 -2.44 -21.82
C GLY A 313 0.59 -3.05 -20.40
N VAL A 314 0.33 -2.25 -19.36
CA VAL A 314 0.24 -2.72 -17.97
C VAL A 314 -1.23 -3.09 -17.67
N VAL A 315 -1.57 -4.34 -18.00
CA VAL A 315 -2.88 -4.93 -17.78
C VAL A 315 -2.72 -6.23 -17.01
N ALA A 316 -3.47 -6.38 -15.92
CA ALA A 316 -3.33 -7.53 -15.03
C ALA A 316 -4.63 -7.84 -14.28
N GLY A 317 -4.85 -9.10 -13.94
CA GLY A 317 -5.87 -9.54 -12.99
C GLY A 317 -5.40 -9.41 -11.54
N ARG A 318 -4.11 -9.21 -11.30
CA ARG A 318 -3.56 -8.80 -10.02
C ARG A 318 -2.30 -7.98 -10.26
N LEU A 319 -2.13 -6.86 -9.55
CA LEU A 319 -0.93 -6.02 -9.69
C LEU A 319 -0.57 -5.34 -8.38
N ILE A 320 0.72 -5.32 -8.10
CA ILE A 320 1.35 -4.58 -7.00
C ILE A 320 2.38 -3.61 -7.55
N ALA A 321 2.58 -2.49 -6.85
CA ALA A 321 3.76 -1.64 -7.02
C ALA A 321 4.83 -2.18 -6.07
N ALA A 322 5.86 -2.83 -6.63
CA ALA A 322 6.89 -3.50 -5.84
C ALA A 322 7.96 -2.52 -5.35
N ASP A 323 8.36 -1.58 -6.19
CA ASP A 323 9.36 -0.58 -5.84
C ASP A 323 9.36 0.59 -6.83
N ALA A 324 10.05 1.66 -6.48
CA ALA A 324 10.44 2.69 -7.44
C ALA A 324 11.77 3.35 -7.06
N ASP A 325 12.44 3.89 -8.08
CA ASP A 325 13.51 4.87 -7.96
C ASP A 325 13.10 6.15 -8.71
N ASN A 326 13.97 7.16 -8.75
CA ASN A 326 13.64 8.49 -9.26
C ASN A 326 12.97 8.53 -10.65
N ASP A 327 13.32 7.59 -11.53
CA ASP A 327 12.85 7.58 -12.92
C ASP A 327 12.21 6.24 -13.32
N ARG A 328 12.11 5.28 -12.39
CA ARG A 328 11.67 3.92 -12.69
C ARG A 328 10.70 3.41 -11.65
N LEU A 329 9.59 2.85 -12.13
CA LEU A 329 8.59 2.17 -11.33
C LEU A 329 8.59 0.67 -11.68
N ILE A 330 8.65 -0.19 -10.67
CA ILE A 330 8.57 -1.65 -10.84
C ILE A 330 7.19 -2.14 -10.42
N LEU A 331 6.46 -2.70 -11.38
CA LEU A 331 5.16 -3.32 -11.16
C LEU A 331 5.28 -4.83 -11.35
N VAL A 332 4.67 -5.59 -10.45
CA VAL A 332 4.61 -7.05 -10.57
C VAL A 332 3.15 -7.45 -10.58
N GLY A 333 2.77 -8.29 -11.53
CA GLY A 333 1.39 -8.71 -11.63
C GLY A 333 1.20 -10.03 -12.32
N GLN A 334 -0.02 -10.53 -12.23
CA GLN A 334 -0.47 -11.76 -12.82
C GLN A 334 -1.54 -11.47 -13.87
N GLU A 335 -1.47 -12.18 -15.00
CA GLU A 335 -2.40 -11.99 -16.11
C GLU A 335 -3.86 -12.20 -15.68
N THR A 336 -4.09 -13.16 -14.79
CA THR A 336 -5.37 -13.42 -14.12
C THR A 336 -5.18 -13.44 -12.60
N TRP A 337 -6.29 -13.41 -11.84
CA TRP A 337 -6.25 -13.45 -10.37
C TRP A 337 -5.90 -14.84 -9.81
N GLU A 338 -5.95 -15.87 -10.65
CA GLU A 338 -5.82 -17.27 -10.25
C GLU A 338 -4.38 -17.59 -9.81
N PRO A 339 -4.20 -18.51 -8.84
CA PRO A 339 -2.87 -18.93 -8.44
C PRO A 339 -2.05 -19.47 -9.62
N SER A 340 -0.76 -19.18 -9.63
CA SER A 340 0.20 -19.60 -10.67
C SER A 340 -0.11 -19.10 -12.09
N SER A 341 -0.99 -18.09 -12.22
CA SER A 341 -1.18 -17.38 -13.49
C SER A 341 0.11 -16.68 -13.93
N LYS A 342 0.27 -16.52 -15.26
CA LYS A 342 1.47 -15.94 -15.88
C LYS A 342 1.85 -14.65 -15.14
N THR A 343 3.06 -14.65 -14.59
CA THR A 343 3.58 -13.52 -13.80
C THR A 343 4.49 -12.67 -14.66
N ILE A 344 4.22 -11.37 -14.69
CA ILE A 344 4.90 -10.38 -15.52
C ILE A 344 5.42 -9.27 -14.60
N VAL A 345 6.65 -8.84 -14.85
CA VAL A 345 7.22 -7.64 -14.25
C VAL A 345 7.27 -6.55 -15.30
N TRP A 346 6.67 -5.39 -15.00
CA TRP A 346 6.80 -4.19 -15.82
C TRP A 346 7.80 -3.25 -15.18
N GLN A 347 8.81 -2.87 -15.95
CA GLN A 347 9.72 -1.79 -15.63
C GLN A 347 9.24 -0.57 -16.38
N VAL A 348 8.62 0.34 -15.65
CA VAL A 348 8.01 1.56 -16.19
C VAL A 348 9.02 2.69 -16.05
N ASP A 349 9.39 3.29 -17.18
CA ASP A 349 10.11 4.55 -17.22
C ASP A 349 9.12 5.71 -17.02
N VAL A 350 9.34 6.48 -15.97
CA VAL A 350 8.54 7.66 -15.60
C VAL A 350 9.27 8.98 -15.84
N SER A 351 10.51 8.96 -16.36
CA SER A 351 11.32 10.18 -16.57
C SER A 351 10.70 11.15 -17.58
N ASN A 352 9.84 10.63 -18.47
CA ASN A 352 9.15 11.37 -19.53
C ASN A 352 7.69 11.71 -19.16
N ALA A 353 7.22 11.33 -17.96
CA ALA A 353 6.08 12.01 -17.40
C ALA A 353 6.50 13.48 -17.24
N GLU A 354 5.75 14.43 -17.79
CA GLU A 354 6.05 15.87 -17.68
C GLU A 354 5.98 16.28 -16.19
N VAL A 355 7.06 16.01 -15.46
CA VAL A 355 7.32 16.46 -14.10
C VAL A 355 8.22 17.67 -14.27
N PRO A 356 7.76 18.89 -13.95
CA PRO A 356 8.66 20.03 -13.83
C PRO A 356 9.76 19.66 -12.82
N ARG A 357 11.01 19.58 -13.28
CA ARG A 357 12.17 19.28 -12.43
C ARG A 357 12.57 20.48 -11.58
#